data_AF-A0A948ASU3-F1
#
_entry.id   AF-A0A948ASU3-F1
#
_cell.length_a   1.000
_cell.length_b   1.000
_cell.length_c   1.000
_cell.angle_alpha   90.00
_cell.angle_beta   90.00
_cell.angle_gamma   90.00
#
_symmetry.space_group_name_H-M   'P 1'
#
loop_
_entity.id
_entity.type
_entity.pdbx_description
1 polymer ?
#
loop_
_entity_poly.entity_id
_entity_poly.type
_entity_poly.pdbx_seq_one_letter_code
_entity_poly.pdbx_strand_id
1 'polypeptide(L)'
;MRLSPNKIDFLAEKVLEMIERAPEIHIQTNSDLVYRVIADTFFDDMRAEEDLEAEVDELLKEHRGEIQAMDMDYGALRAKMKREIAKKRGFTL
;
A
#
# COMPACT_ATOMS: atom_id res chain seq x y z
N MET A 1 6.17 -4.42 2.71
CA MET A 1 7.32 -3.69 3.30
C MET A 1 6.71 -2.58 4.14
N ARG A 2 7.14 -2.39 5.39
CA ARG A 2 6.51 -1.37 6.24
C ARG A 2 7.22 -0.03 6.06
N LEU A 3 6.49 0.99 5.58
CA LEU A 3 7.00 2.36 5.58
C LEU A 3 7.06 2.86 7.03
N SER A 4 8.18 3.46 7.41
CA SER A 4 8.27 4.13 8.71
C SER A 4 7.52 5.47 8.68
N PRO A 5 7.01 5.96 9.81
CA PRO A 5 6.35 7.28 9.89
C PRO A 5 7.22 8.39 9.27
N ASN A 6 8.51 8.43 9.62
CA ASN A 6 9.46 9.39 9.08
C ASN A 6 9.59 9.31 7.54
N LYS A 7 9.36 8.13 6.96
CA LYS A 7 9.42 7.96 5.50
C LYS A 7 8.13 8.46 4.84
N ILE A 8 6.99 8.31 5.50
CA ILE A 8 5.71 8.88 5.06
C ILE A 8 5.80 10.40 5.06
N ASP A 9 6.30 11.00 6.14
CA ASP A 9 6.49 12.45 6.24
C ASP A 9 7.40 12.96 5.11
N PHE A 10 8.55 12.31 4.91
CA PHE A 10 9.47 12.65 3.81
C PHE A 10 8.81 12.57 2.42
N LEU A 11 7.98 11.55 2.18
CA LEU A 11 7.28 11.39 0.90
C LEU A 11 6.20 12.46 0.74
N ALA A 12 5.47 12.77 1.81
CA ALA A 12 4.44 13.81 1.81
C ALA A 12 5.03 15.19 1.52
N GLU A 13 6.18 15.54 2.14
CA GLU A 13 6.92 16.76 1.83
C GLU A 13 7.32 16.81 0.35
N LYS A 14 7.84 15.72 -0.20
CA LYS A 14 8.29 15.67 -1.60
C LYS A 14 7.14 15.81 -2.58
N VAL A 15 5.99 15.22 -2.29
CA VAL A 15 4.79 15.38 -3.13
C VAL A 15 4.29 16.82 -3.04
N LEU A 16 4.26 17.43 -1.85
CA LEU A 16 3.89 18.83 -1.70
C LEU A 16 4.83 19.75 -2.49
N GLU A 17 6.15 19.56 -2.38
CA GLU A 17 7.14 20.30 -3.17
C GLU A 17 6.91 20.16 -4.67
N MET A 18 6.52 18.97 -5.15
CA MET A 18 6.21 18.75 -6.56
C MET A 18 4.95 19.50 -7.00
N ILE A 19 3.92 19.51 -6.15
CA ILE A 19 2.67 20.26 -6.40
C ILE A 19 2.95 21.76 -6.45
N GLU A 20 3.72 22.28 -5.50
CA GLU A 20 4.05 23.72 -5.42
C GLU A 20 4.92 24.19 -6.60
N ARG A 21 5.71 23.29 -7.20
CA ARG A 21 6.53 23.57 -8.38
C ARG A 21 5.80 23.41 -9.70
N ALA A 22 4.61 22.81 -9.71
CA ALA A 22 3.83 22.60 -10.92
C ALA A 22 3.16 23.93 -11.34
N PRO A 23 3.50 24.51 -12.50
CA PRO A 23 2.98 25.82 -12.90
C PRO A 23 1.48 25.80 -13.19
N GLU A 24 0.91 24.63 -13.51
CA GLU A 24 -0.53 24.41 -13.71
C GLU A 24 -1.34 24.20 -12.42
N ILE A 25 -0.71 24.06 -11.24
CA ILE A 25 -1.42 23.80 -9.99
C ILE A 25 -1.32 25.01 -9.06
N HIS A 26 -2.47 25.53 -8.63
CA HIS A 26 -2.56 26.59 -7.65
C HIS A 26 -3.25 26.10 -6.39
N ILE A 27 -2.50 26.00 -5.29
CA ILE A 27 -3.05 25.66 -3.98
C ILE A 27 -3.88 26.86 -3.51
N GLN A 28 -5.20 26.68 -3.42
CA GLN A 28 -6.14 27.72 -2.97
C GLN A 28 -6.38 27.69 -1.45
N THR A 29 -5.77 26.73 -0.75
CA THR A 29 -5.94 26.48 0.69
C THR A 29 -4.60 26.57 1.42
N ASN A 30 -4.57 26.24 2.71
CA ASN A 30 -3.32 26.11 3.45
C ASN A 30 -2.52 24.88 2.98
N SER A 31 -1.24 25.07 2.62
CA SER A 31 -0.30 23.98 2.28
C SER A 31 -0.20 22.91 3.39
N ASP A 32 -0.37 23.27 4.67
CA ASP A 32 -0.40 22.30 5.78
C ASP A 32 -1.55 21.31 5.66
N LEU A 33 -2.70 21.76 5.14
CA LEU A 33 -3.86 20.89 4.92
C LEU A 33 -3.55 19.89 3.80
N VAL A 34 -2.92 20.37 2.72
CA VAL A 34 -2.52 19.54 1.58
C VAL A 34 -1.50 18.48 2.04
N TYR A 35 -0.50 18.90 2.82
CA TYR A 35 0.46 17.99 3.44
C TYR A 35 -0.23 16.87 4.23
N ARG A 36 -1.14 17.23 5.14
CA ARG A 36 -1.86 16.26 5.96
C ARG A 36 -2.67 15.28 5.12
N VAL A 37 -3.39 15.77 4.11
CA VAL A 37 -4.16 14.90 3.21
C VAL A 37 -3.25 13.91 2.49
N ILE A 38 -2.08 14.34 2.02
CA ILE A 38 -1.11 13.45 1.38
C ILE A 38 -0.61 12.39 2.38
N ALA A 39 -0.20 12.81 3.57
CA ALA A 39 0.29 11.90 4.62
C ALA A 39 -0.79 10.89 5.04
N ASP A 40 -2.02 11.35 5.28
CA ASP A 40 -3.18 10.51 5.63
C ASP A 40 -3.46 9.49 4.52
N THR A 41 -3.40 9.89 3.25
CA THR A 41 -3.56 8.98 2.11
C THR A 41 -2.50 7.87 2.11
N PHE A 42 -1.22 8.21 2.36
CA PHE A 42 -0.17 7.20 2.49
C PHE A 42 -0.39 6.25 3.68
N PHE A 43 -0.88 6.77 4.80
CA PHE A 43 -1.21 5.95 5.97
C PHE A 43 -2.36 4.99 5.69
N ASP A 44 -3.41 5.46 5.01
CA ASP A 44 -4.56 4.64 4.63
C ASP A 44 -4.17 3.53 3.65
N ASP A 45 -3.36 3.86 2.63
CA ASP A 45 -2.83 2.88 1.68
C ASP A 45 -1.97 1.81 2.38
N MET A 46 -1.12 2.23 3.32
CA MET A 46 -0.30 1.30 4.11
C MET A 46 -1.17 0.35 4.94
N ARG A 47 -2.22 0.86 5.60
CA ARG A 47 -3.16 0.02 6.36
C ARG A 47 -3.89 -0.96 5.47
N ALA A 48 -4.33 -0.51 4.29
CA ALA A 48 -4.98 -1.38 3.34
C ALA A 48 -4.05 -2.50 2.84
N GLU A 49 -2.75 -2.21 2.66
CA GLU A 49 -1.76 -3.23 2.34
C GLU A 49 -1.57 -4.23 3.50
N GLU A 50 -1.49 -3.76 4.75
CA GLU A 50 -1.38 -4.61 5.94
C GLU A 50 -2.60 -5.55 6.07
N ASP A 51 -3.81 -5.04 5.88
CA ASP A 51 -5.05 -5.83 5.90
C ASP A 51 -5.08 -6.90 4.81
N LEU A 52 -4.60 -6.55 3.61
CA LEU A 52 -4.49 -7.47 2.49
C LEU A 52 -3.47 -8.57 2.79
N GLU A 53 -2.33 -8.21 3.40
CA GLU A 53 -1.29 -9.16 3.76
C GLU A 53 -1.79 -10.16 4.82
N ALA A 54 -2.56 -9.69 5.81
CA ALA A 54 -3.21 -10.54 6.79
C ALA A 54 -4.22 -11.51 6.15
N GLU A 55 -5.05 -11.04 5.21
CA GLU A 55 -6.00 -11.89 4.48
C GLU A 55 -5.29 -12.98 3.67
N VAL A 56 -4.21 -12.63 2.97
CA VAL A 56 -3.39 -13.60 2.22
C VAL A 56 -2.80 -14.66 3.16
N ASP A 57 -2.29 -14.24 4.31
CA ASP A 57 -1.67 -15.17 5.26
C ASP A 57 -2.71 -16.12 5.88
N GLU A 58 -3.94 -15.68 6.14
CA GLU A 58 -5.03 -16.56 6.58
C GLU A 58 -5.42 -17.58 5.49
N LEU A 59 -5.59 -17.15 4.24
CA LEU A 59 -5.89 -18.05 3.13
C LEU A 59 -4.80 -19.12 2.92
N LEU A 60 -3.53 -18.74 3.07
CA LEU A 60 -2.42 -19.68 2.94
C LEU A 60 -2.35 -20.65 4.13
N LYS A 61 -2.73 -20.23 5.34
CA LYS A 61 -2.84 -21.12 6.50
C LYS A 61 -3.93 -22.17 6.30
N GLU A 62 -5.10 -21.76 5.80
CA GLU A 62 -6.21 -22.67 5.51
C GLU A 62 -5.84 -23.76 4.50
N HIS A 63 -4.96 -23.45 3.54
CA HIS A 63 -4.55 -24.38 2.47
C HIS A 63 -3.16 -24.97 2.65
N ARG A 64 -2.54 -24.82 3.83
CA ARG A 64 -1.16 -25.24 4.08
C ARG A 64 -0.91 -26.73 3.83
N GLY A 65 -1.88 -27.58 4.17
CA GLY A 65 -1.78 -29.03 3.95
C GLY A 65 -1.75 -29.41 2.47
N GLU A 66 -2.56 -28.74 1.65
CA GLU A 66 -2.61 -28.96 0.19
C GLU A 66 -1.35 -28.42 -0.50
N ILE A 67 -0.87 -27.25 -0.07
CA ILE A 67 0.37 -26.64 -0.58
C ILE A 67 1.57 -27.57 -0.33
N GLN A 68 1.66 -28.16 0.87
CA GLN A 68 2.71 -29.12 1.21
C GLN A 68 2.57 -30.45 0.45
N ALA A 69 1.33 -30.94 0.28
CA ALA A 69 1.08 -32.19 -0.44
C ALA A 69 1.39 -32.08 -1.94
N MET A 70 1.27 -30.88 -2.53
CA MET A 70 1.51 -30.63 -3.95
C MET A 70 2.89 -30.04 -4.27
N ASP A 71 3.81 -29.95 -3.29
CA ASP A 71 5.14 -29.33 -3.42
C ASP A 71 5.09 -27.94 -4.09
N MET A 72 4.06 -27.16 -3.77
CA MET A 72 3.86 -25.85 -4.37
C MET A 72 4.77 -24.80 -3.70
N ASP A 73 5.37 -23.93 -4.51
CA ASP A 73 6.14 -22.79 -4.02
C ASP A 73 5.22 -21.80 -3.30
N TYR A 74 5.32 -21.81 -1.97
CA TYR A 74 4.55 -20.96 -1.07
C TYR A 74 4.77 -19.45 -1.35
N GLY A 75 6.00 -19.06 -1.72
CA GLY A 75 6.32 -17.67 -2.02
C GLY A 75 5.67 -17.19 -3.32
N ALA A 76 5.70 -18.03 -4.35
CA ALA A 76 5.04 -17.74 -5.63
C ALA A 76 3.51 -17.67 -5.48
N LEU A 77 2.91 -18.58 -4.70
CA LEU A 77 1.48 -18.59 -4.43
C LEU A 77 1.03 -17.34 -3.66
N ARG A 78 1.79 -16.95 -2.63
CA ARG A 78 1.57 -15.72 -1.87
C ARG A 78 1.57 -14.49 -2.78
N ALA A 79 2.58 -14.36 -3.64
CA ALA A 79 2.68 -13.23 -4.56
C ALA A 79 1.50 -13.18 -5.55
N LYS A 80 1.06 -14.34 -6.05
CA LYS A 80 -0.11 -14.45 -6.94
C LYS A 80 -1.40 -14.05 -6.24
N MET A 81 -1.66 -14.58 -5.05
CA MET A 81 -2.86 -14.25 -4.26
C MET A 81 -2.89 -12.77 -3.89
N LYS A 82 -1.74 -12.21 -3.47
CA LYS A 82 -1.61 -10.78 -3.15
C LYS A 82 -2.05 -9.89 -4.33
N ARG A 83 -1.57 -10.20 -5.54
CA ARG A 83 -1.97 -9.46 -6.76
C ARG A 83 -3.45 -9.60 -7.10
N GLU A 84 -4.00 -10.81 -6.98
CA GLU A 84 -5.42 -11.06 -7.28
C GLU A 84 -6.35 -10.32 -6.32
N ILE A 85 -6.04 -10.32 -5.01
CA ILE A 85 -6.82 -9.60 -4.00
C ILE A 85 -6.69 -8.10 -4.17
N ALA A 86 -5.48 -7.60 -4.44
CA ALA A 86 -5.26 -6.17 -4.71
C ALA A 86 -6.08 -5.69 -5.90
N LYS A 87 -6.04 -6.44 -7.01
CA LYS A 87 -6.82 -6.13 -8.22
C LYS A 87 -8.32 -6.08 -7.95
N LYS A 88 -8.86 -7.01 -7.14
CA LYS A 88 -10.29 -7.01 -6.76
C LYS A 88 -10.67 -5.79 -5.92
N ARG A 89 -9.76 -5.30 -5.08
CA ARG A 89 -9.97 -4.13 -4.21
C ARG A 89 -9.63 -2.79 -4.89
N GLY A 90 -9.20 -2.81 -6.16
CA GLY A 90 -8.79 -1.61 -6.89
C GLY A 90 -7.40 -1.07 -6.50
N PHE A 91 -6.61 -1.83 -5.75
CA PHE A 91 -5.23 -1.49 -5.41
C PHE A 91 -4.28 -1.97 -6.51
N THR A 92 -3.23 -1.18 -6.76
CA THR A 92 -2.13 -1.57 -7.66
C THR A 92 -0.89 -1.88 -6.82
N LEU A 93 -0.35 -3.10 -6.97
CA LEU A 93 0.84 -3.61 -6.28
C LEU A 93 2.02 -3.80 -7.24
#